data_AF-U3U3E7-F1
#
_entry.id   AF-U3U3E7-F1
#
_cell.length_a   1.000
_cell.length_b   1.000
_cell.length_c   1.000
_cell.angle_alpha   90.00
_cell.angle_beta   90.00
_cell.angle_gamma   90.00
#
_symmetry.space_group_name_H-M   'P 1'
#
loop_
_entity.id
_entity.type
_entity.pdbx_description
1 polymer ?
#
loop_
_entity_poly.entity_id
_entity_poly.type
_entity_poly.pdbx_seq_one_letter_code
_entity_poly.pdbx_strand_id
1 'polypeptide(L)'
;MQAKTFSEADFDFAQKHLRMLSGLYGLLRPLDLMQPYRLEMGIKLANPAGKDLYSFWGDLLTQKLNDALAEQGDDVLINLASDEYFKAIKPKQLNAELVKPVFLDEKNGKFKVISFYAKKARGLMSRYVIEKRLTKPTQLKKFDVDGYFFDAAESKDNELVFKRREQ
;
A
#
# COMPACT_ATOMS: atom_id res chain seq x y z
N MET A 1 -11.25 -2.36 -1.55
CA MET A 1 -11.53 -1.32 -0.54
C MET A 1 -13.02 -1.21 -0.23
N GLN A 2 -13.89 -0.93 -1.21
CA GLN A 2 -15.34 -0.75 -0.97
C GLN A 2 -15.64 0.28 0.14
N ALA A 3 -14.98 1.43 0.13
CA ALA A 3 -15.07 2.44 1.21
C ALA A 3 -16.49 2.98 1.45
N LYS A 4 -17.42 2.85 0.48
CA LYS A 4 -18.83 3.22 0.64
C LYS A 4 -19.58 2.47 1.76
N THR A 5 -19.01 1.36 2.25
CA THR A 5 -19.58 0.59 3.37
C THR A 5 -18.87 0.84 4.70
N PHE A 6 -17.97 1.81 4.76
CA PHE A 6 -17.28 2.19 6.00
C PHE A 6 -18.19 3.00 6.90
N SER A 7 -18.11 2.70 8.20
CA SER A 7 -18.62 3.56 9.27
C SER A 7 -17.71 4.78 9.46
N GLU A 8 -18.17 5.79 10.20
CA GLU A 8 -17.33 6.94 10.58
C GLU A 8 -16.06 6.48 11.33
N ALA A 9 -16.20 5.52 12.24
CA ALA A 9 -15.05 4.96 12.97
C ALA A 9 -14.05 4.24 12.05
N ASP A 10 -14.50 3.66 10.93
CA ASP A 10 -13.60 3.08 9.92
C ASP A 10 -12.85 4.17 9.16
N PHE A 11 -13.53 5.28 8.85
CA PHE A 11 -12.90 6.45 8.25
C PHE A 11 -11.90 7.12 9.19
N ASP A 12 -12.19 7.24 10.48
CA ASP A 12 -11.25 7.79 11.47
C ASP A 12 -9.98 6.94 11.55
N PHE A 13 -10.14 5.62 11.63
CA PHE A 13 -9.01 4.70 11.63
C PHE A 13 -8.21 4.78 10.32
N ALA A 14 -8.90 4.77 9.18
CA ALA A 14 -8.25 4.90 7.89
C ALA A 14 -7.53 6.25 7.77
N GLN A 15 -8.14 7.34 8.22
CA GLN A 15 -7.58 8.69 8.15
C GLN A 15 -6.24 8.77 8.88
N LYS A 16 -6.12 8.06 9.99
CA LYS A 16 -4.88 7.94 10.74
C LYS A 16 -3.86 7.04 10.04
N HIS A 17 -4.25 5.81 9.66
CA HIS A 17 -3.30 4.74 9.30
C HIS A 17 -3.14 4.46 7.79
N LEU A 18 -3.97 5.02 6.91
CA LEU A 18 -3.88 4.84 5.45
C LEU A 18 -3.35 6.10 4.78
N ARG A 19 -2.47 5.92 3.79
CA ARG A 19 -2.04 6.97 2.87
C ARG A 19 -2.12 6.47 1.43
N MET A 20 -2.44 7.37 0.50
CA MET A 20 -2.43 7.11 -0.93
C MET A 20 -1.34 7.92 -1.62
N LEU A 21 -0.46 7.25 -2.35
CA LEU A 21 0.52 7.92 -3.19
C LEU A 21 -0.15 8.48 -4.44
N SER A 22 0.24 9.69 -4.83
CA SER A 22 -0.32 10.45 -5.93
C SER A 22 0.79 11.15 -6.70
N GLY A 23 0.75 11.13 -8.03
CA GLY A 23 1.72 11.87 -8.84
C GLY A 23 1.61 13.39 -8.65
N LEU A 24 0.38 13.91 -8.46
CA LEU A 24 0.12 15.35 -8.31
C LEU A 24 0.15 15.81 -6.85
N TYR A 25 -0.50 15.08 -5.96
CA TYR A 25 -0.65 15.46 -4.56
C TYR A 25 0.40 14.84 -3.64
N GLY A 26 1.23 13.94 -4.15
CA GLY A 26 2.28 13.28 -3.40
C GLY A 26 1.72 12.20 -2.47
N LEU A 27 1.23 12.62 -1.29
CA LEU A 27 0.71 11.73 -0.25
C LEU A 27 -0.63 12.26 0.28
N LEU A 28 -1.72 11.55 -0.02
CA LEU A 28 -3.07 11.89 0.40
C LEU A 28 -3.51 11.04 1.59
N ARG A 29 -4.31 11.63 2.47
CA ARG A 29 -5.10 10.93 3.49
C ARG A 29 -6.51 10.63 2.94
N PRO A 30 -7.20 9.61 3.47
CA PRO A 30 -8.55 9.21 3.04
C PRO A 30 -9.59 10.33 2.91
N LEU A 31 -9.54 11.34 3.78
CA LEU A 31 -10.49 12.46 3.83
C LEU A 31 -9.95 13.76 3.24
N ASP A 32 -8.75 13.76 2.64
CA ASP A 32 -8.26 14.95 1.95
C ASP A 32 -9.11 15.22 0.70
N LEU A 33 -9.56 16.48 0.56
CA LEU A 33 -10.25 16.91 -0.64
C LEU A 33 -9.27 16.96 -1.82
N MET A 34 -9.73 16.50 -2.98
CA MET A 34 -8.94 16.52 -4.21
C MET A 34 -9.79 16.91 -5.40
N GLN A 35 -9.15 17.52 -6.39
CA GLN A 35 -9.76 17.78 -7.69
C GLN A 35 -9.48 16.61 -8.65
N PRO A 36 -10.35 16.39 -9.65
CA PRO A 36 -10.09 15.39 -10.67
C PRO A 36 -8.80 15.75 -11.44
N TYR A 37 -7.93 14.76 -11.61
CA TYR A 37 -6.69 14.92 -12.36
C TYR A 37 -6.26 13.57 -12.97
N ARG A 38 -5.34 13.63 -13.93
CA ARG A 38 -4.63 12.45 -14.43
C ARG A 38 -3.15 12.77 -14.55
N LEU A 39 -2.37 12.28 -13.58
CA LEU A 39 -0.92 12.42 -13.55
C LEU A 39 -0.34 11.20 -12.82
N GLU A 40 -0.07 10.14 -13.57
CA GLU A 40 0.53 8.91 -13.03
C GLU A 40 1.98 9.15 -12.57
N MET A 41 2.41 8.50 -11.48
CA MET A 41 3.75 8.70 -10.91
C MET A 41 4.87 8.37 -11.91
N GLY A 42 4.65 7.40 -12.79
CA GLY A 42 5.61 6.99 -13.82
C GLY A 42 5.76 7.94 -15.02
N ILE A 43 4.99 9.03 -15.11
CA ILE A 43 5.06 9.94 -16.25
C ILE A 43 6.41 10.67 -16.30
N LYS A 44 6.97 10.79 -17.51
CA LYS A 44 8.16 11.60 -17.78
C LYS A 44 7.75 13.05 -18.00
N LEU A 45 7.53 13.77 -16.90
CA LEU A 45 7.24 15.19 -16.92
C LEU A 45 8.47 15.97 -16.45
N ALA A 46 9.14 16.64 -17.39
CA ALA A 46 10.26 17.53 -17.06
C ALA A 46 9.77 18.71 -16.21
N ASN A 47 10.54 19.04 -15.18
CA ASN A 47 10.24 20.07 -14.19
C ASN A 47 11.57 20.63 -13.63
N PRO A 48 11.57 21.74 -12.87
CA PRO A 48 12.81 22.35 -12.37
C PRO A 48 13.70 21.43 -11.52
N ALA A 49 13.14 20.39 -10.90
CA ALA A 49 13.88 19.42 -10.10
C ALA A 49 14.37 18.20 -10.90
N GLY A 50 13.97 18.02 -12.17
CA GLY A 50 14.49 16.96 -13.02
C GLY A 50 13.57 16.53 -14.17
N LYS A 51 13.80 15.31 -14.66
CA LYS A 51 13.15 14.78 -15.89
C LYS A 51 11.83 14.04 -15.65
N ASP A 52 11.48 13.78 -14.38
CA ASP A 52 10.33 12.97 -13.99
C ASP A 52 9.81 13.35 -12.60
N LEU A 53 8.68 12.75 -12.21
CA LEU A 53 8.06 13.00 -10.90
C LEU A 53 8.85 12.37 -9.74
N TYR A 54 9.64 11.33 -9.98
CA TYR A 54 10.51 10.76 -8.94
C TYR A 54 11.58 11.77 -8.50
N SER A 55 12.14 12.52 -9.47
CA SER A 55 13.09 13.61 -9.23
C SER A 55 12.41 14.78 -8.54
N PHE A 56 11.19 15.13 -8.99
CA PHE A 56 10.38 16.20 -8.40
C PHE A 56 10.08 15.97 -6.92
N TRP A 57 9.58 14.78 -6.58
CA TRP A 57 9.23 14.44 -5.21
C TRP A 57 10.44 14.18 -4.32
N GLY A 58 11.58 13.78 -4.89
CA GLY A 58 12.83 13.57 -4.18
C GLY A 58 12.64 12.71 -2.93
N ASP A 59 12.95 13.29 -1.76
CA ASP A 59 12.82 12.64 -0.45
C ASP A 59 11.57 13.08 0.32
N LEU A 60 10.82 14.07 -0.20
CA LEU A 60 9.69 14.71 0.49
C LEU A 60 8.61 13.72 0.90
N LEU A 61 8.26 12.77 0.03
CA LEU A 61 7.22 11.77 0.34
C LEU A 61 7.66 10.81 1.45
N THR A 62 8.95 10.48 1.50
CA THR A 62 9.49 9.62 2.57
C THR A 62 9.51 10.36 3.89
N GLN A 63 9.90 11.64 3.89
CA GLN A 63 9.83 12.50 5.07
C GLN A 63 8.39 12.62 5.58
N LYS A 64 7.40 12.83 4.70
CA LYS A 64 6.00 12.91 5.10
C LYS A 64 5.42 11.60 5.65
N LEU A 65 5.91 10.46 5.17
CA LEU A 65 5.58 9.17 5.79
C LEU A 65 6.19 9.04 7.18
N ASN A 66 7.45 9.45 7.36
CA ASN A 66 8.10 9.43 8.67
C ASN A 66 7.41 10.36 9.68
N ASP A 67 7.01 11.57 9.25
CA ASP A 67 6.22 12.51 10.07
C ASP A 67 4.92 11.81 10.54
N ALA A 68 4.19 11.21 9.61
CA ALA A 68 2.93 10.51 9.92
C ALA A 68 3.12 9.31 10.86
N LEU A 69 4.19 8.54 10.69
CA LEU A 69 4.56 7.42 11.57
C LEU A 69 4.86 7.91 12.99
N ALA A 70 5.67 8.97 13.11
CA ALA A 70 6.03 9.56 14.40
C ALA A 70 4.81 10.14 15.14
N GLU A 71 3.92 10.84 14.44
CA GLU A 71 2.69 11.42 15.01
C GLU A 71 1.77 10.38 15.66
N GLN A 72 1.71 9.17 15.10
CA GLN A 72 0.89 8.09 15.63
C GLN A 72 1.63 7.14 16.59
N GLY A 73 2.96 7.22 16.64
CA GLY A 73 3.80 6.30 17.41
C GLY A 73 3.92 4.91 16.78
N ASP A 74 3.70 4.79 15.47
CA ASP A 74 3.82 3.53 14.74
C ASP A 74 5.24 3.37 14.18
N ASP A 75 5.73 2.14 14.14
CA ASP A 75 7.06 1.76 13.64
C ASP A 75 6.97 0.76 12.49
N VAL A 76 5.80 0.59 11.88
CA VAL A 76 5.55 -0.34 10.75
C VAL A 76 4.88 0.38 9.59
N LEU A 77 5.38 0.16 8.38
CA LEU A 77 4.73 0.58 7.13
C LEU A 77 4.33 -0.63 6.30
N ILE A 78 3.02 -0.80 6.07
CA ILE A 78 2.50 -1.84 5.17
C ILE A 78 2.43 -1.30 3.74
N ASN A 79 3.30 -1.80 2.86
CA ASN A 79 3.29 -1.44 1.44
C ASN A 79 2.29 -2.27 0.65
N LEU A 80 1.15 -1.66 0.33
CA LEU A 80 0.13 -2.19 -0.59
C LEU A 80 0.04 -1.37 -1.90
N ALA A 81 1.01 -0.50 -2.16
CA ALA A 81 1.09 0.26 -3.41
C ALA A 81 1.64 -0.60 -4.56
N SER A 82 1.48 -0.15 -5.80
CA SER A 82 2.27 -0.73 -6.90
C SER A 82 3.71 -0.23 -6.85
N ASP A 83 4.62 -0.99 -7.47
CA ASP A 83 6.04 -0.61 -7.55
C ASP A 83 6.25 0.76 -8.21
N GLU A 84 5.40 1.12 -9.18
CA GLU A 84 5.41 2.46 -9.81
C GLU A 84 5.28 3.59 -8.79
N TYR A 85 4.31 3.48 -7.87
CA TYR A 85 4.12 4.51 -6.85
C TYR A 85 5.15 4.38 -5.72
N PHE A 86 5.43 3.15 -5.26
CA PHE A 86 6.36 2.92 -4.16
C PHE A 86 7.80 3.32 -4.50
N LYS A 87 8.19 3.36 -5.79
CA LYS A 87 9.48 3.89 -6.24
C LYS A 87 9.72 5.36 -5.87
N ALA A 88 8.67 6.12 -5.60
CA ALA A 88 8.79 7.49 -5.09
C ALA A 88 9.17 7.56 -3.59
N ILE A 89 9.13 6.43 -2.88
CA ILE A 89 9.58 6.31 -1.49
C ILE A 89 11.03 5.81 -1.45
N LYS A 90 11.80 6.23 -0.45
CA LYS A 90 13.19 5.80 -0.20
C LYS A 90 13.23 4.85 1.00
N PRO A 91 13.16 3.52 0.80
CA PRO A 91 13.06 2.57 1.92
C PRO A 91 14.19 2.68 2.95
N LYS A 92 15.40 3.05 2.51
CA LYS A 92 16.56 3.25 3.39
C LYS A 92 16.45 4.47 4.33
N GLN A 93 15.53 5.38 4.04
CA GLN A 93 15.27 6.57 4.86
C GLN A 93 13.96 6.44 5.66
N LEU A 94 13.25 5.32 5.58
CA LEU A 94 12.04 5.10 6.38
C LEU A 94 12.41 4.77 7.82
N ASN A 95 11.71 5.42 8.76
CA ASN A 95 11.83 5.17 10.20
C ASN A 95 10.81 4.09 10.64
N ALA A 96 10.69 3.00 9.87
CA ALA A 96 9.76 1.92 10.15
C ALA A 96 10.20 0.59 9.53
N GLU A 97 9.77 -0.50 10.14
CA GLU A 97 9.76 -1.83 9.52
C GLU A 97 8.81 -1.81 8.32
N LEU A 98 9.37 -1.99 7.12
CA LEU A 98 8.58 -2.14 5.91
C LEU A 98 8.05 -3.57 5.85
N VAL A 99 6.74 -3.75 5.64
CA VAL A 99 6.09 -5.06 5.38
C VAL A 99 5.37 -5.00 4.04
N LYS A 100 5.55 -6.00 3.18
CA LYS A 100 5.00 -6.03 1.82
C LYS A 100 4.17 -7.29 1.58
N PRO A 101 2.83 -7.22 1.71
CA PRO A 101 1.96 -8.29 1.24
C PRO A 101 2.05 -8.48 -0.27
N VAL A 102 2.31 -9.71 -0.71
CA VAL A 102 2.38 -10.13 -2.11
C VAL A 102 1.24 -11.09 -2.40
N PHE A 103 0.46 -10.80 -3.44
CA PHE A 103 -0.70 -11.60 -3.82
C PHE A 103 -0.42 -12.36 -5.10
N LEU A 104 -0.49 -13.69 -5.02
CA LEU A 104 -0.27 -14.61 -6.12
C LEU A 104 -1.55 -15.37 -6.42
N ASP A 105 -1.86 -15.48 -7.69
CA ASP A 105 -2.99 -16.25 -8.19
C ASP A 105 -2.47 -17.42 -9.01
N GLU A 106 -3.09 -18.58 -8.85
CA GLU A 106 -2.80 -19.75 -9.65
C GLU A 106 -3.30 -19.57 -11.08
N LYS A 107 -2.46 -19.94 -12.04
CA LYS A 107 -2.84 -20.06 -13.46
C LYS A 107 -1.98 -21.13 -14.10
N ASN A 108 -2.62 -22.16 -14.66
CA ASN A 108 -1.94 -23.33 -15.22
C ASN A 108 -1.01 -24.04 -14.20
N GLY A 109 -1.49 -24.22 -12.96
CA GLY A 109 -0.75 -24.90 -11.89
C GLY A 109 0.45 -24.12 -11.31
N LYS A 110 0.61 -22.84 -11.65
CA LYS A 110 1.68 -21.97 -11.14
C LYS A 110 1.10 -20.71 -10.52
N PHE A 111 1.59 -20.36 -9.34
CA PHE A 111 1.26 -19.11 -8.66
C PHE A 111 2.09 -17.95 -9.23
N LYS A 112 1.43 -16.87 -9.62
CA LYS A 112 2.09 -15.64 -10.09
C LYS A 112 1.25 -14.41 -9.80
N VAL A 113 1.88 -13.24 -9.85
CA VAL A 113 1.16 -11.98 -9.75
C VAL A 113 0.30 -11.80 -11.01
N ILE A 114 -1.02 -11.77 -10.85
CA ILE A 114 -1.97 -11.38 -11.90
C ILE A 114 -2.44 -9.97 -11.58
N SER A 115 -1.98 -8.97 -12.35
CA SER A 115 -2.09 -7.55 -12.01
C SER A 115 -3.50 -7.07 -11.62
N PHE A 116 -4.55 -7.58 -12.29
CA PHE A 116 -5.92 -7.23 -11.96
C PHE A 116 -6.33 -7.73 -10.57
N TYR A 117 -6.05 -9.00 -10.27
CA TYR A 117 -6.35 -9.60 -8.98
C TYR A 117 -5.49 -9.04 -7.86
N ALA A 118 -4.18 -8.85 -8.10
CA ALA A 118 -3.29 -8.25 -7.11
C ALA A 118 -3.72 -6.83 -6.71
N LYS A 119 -4.20 -6.00 -7.66
CA LYS A 119 -4.76 -4.67 -7.36
C LYS A 119 -6.01 -4.77 -6.48
N LYS A 120 -6.93 -5.69 -6.79
CA LYS A 120 -8.12 -5.95 -5.96
C LYS A 120 -7.73 -6.42 -4.56
N ALA A 121 -6.82 -7.39 -4.47
CA ALA A 121 -6.35 -8.01 -3.25
C ALA A 121 -5.66 -7.01 -2.31
N ARG A 122 -4.84 -6.11 -2.83
CA ARG A 122 -4.28 -4.98 -2.05
C ARG A 122 -5.38 -4.15 -1.40
N GLY A 123 -6.40 -3.79 -2.15
CA GLY A 123 -7.56 -3.08 -1.61
C GLY A 123 -8.42 -3.90 -0.65
N LEU A 124 -8.40 -5.23 -0.71
CA LEU A 124 -9.06 -6.11 0.26
C LEU A 124 -8.24 -6.19 1.55
N MET A 125 -6.91 -6.30 1.46
CA MET A 125 -6.01 -6.28 2.61
C MET A 125 -6.07 -4.95 3.35
N SER A 126 -6.04 -3.81 2.65
CA SER A 126 -6.21 -2.51 3.32
C SER A 126 -7.55 -2.42 4.07
N ARG A 127 -8.63 -2.92 3.46
CA ARG A 127 -9.93 -3.01 4.12
C ARG A 127 -9.87 -3.90 5.36
N TYR A 128 -9.27 -5.08 5.26
CA TYR A 128 -9.14 -6.02 6.35
C TYR A 128 -8.37 -5.43 7.54
N VAL A 129 -7.27 -4.72 7.27
CA VAL A 129 -6.51 -3.98 8.29
C VAL A 129 -7.40 -2.96 8.99
N ILE A 130 -8.15 -2.17 8.22
CA ILE A 130 -9.05 -1.14 8.75
C ILE A 130 -10.15 -1.81 9.59
N GLU A 131 -11.00 -2.64 9.00
CA GLU A 131 -12.17 -3.24 9.66
C GLU A 131 -11.81 -4.05 10.90
N LYS A 132 -10.67 -4.76 10.88
CA LYS A 132 -10.22 -5.57 12.02
C LYS A 132 -9.36 -4.78 13.02
N ARG A 133 -9.11 -3.49 12.76
CA ARG A 133 -8.28 -2.59 13.59
C ARG A 133 -6.94 -3.24 13.94
N LEU A 134 -6.27 -3.80 12.93
CA LEU A 134 -5.01 -4.50 13.13
C LEU A 134 -3.91 -3.54 13.58
N THR A 135 -3.08 -3.97 14.51
CA THR A 135 -2.00 -3.18 15.09
C THR A 135 -0.63 -3.85 15.02
N LYS A 136 -0.57 -5.11 14.56
CA LYS A 136 0.69 -5.88 14.47
C LYS A 136 0.82 -6.59 13.12
N PRO A 137 2.02 -6.61 12.51
CA PRO A 137 2.27 -7.33 11.25
C PRO A 137 1.85 -8.79 11.27
N THR A 138 2.03 -9.48 12.40
CA THR A 138 1.70 -10.90 12.55
C THR A 138 0.21 -11.20 12.36
N GLN A 139 -0.67 -10.22 12.58
CA GLN A 139 -2.11 -10.37 12.36
C GLN A 139 -2.47 -10.44 10.87
N LEU A 140 -1.66 -9.86 9.98
CA LEU A 140 -1.88 -9.92 8.53
C LEU A 140 -1.85 -11.35 8.00
N LYS A 141 -1.10 -12.25 8.65
CA LYS A 141 -0.98 -13.67 8.26
C LYS A 141 -2.31 -14.43 8.34
N LYS A 142 -3.33 -13.85 9.00
CA LYS A 142 -4.69 -14.40 9.09
C LYS A 142 -5.63 -13.90 7.99
N PHE A 143 -5.12 -13.13 7.01
CA PHE A 143 -5.92 -12.67 5.89
C PHE A 143 -6.34 -13.84 4.99
N ASP A 144 -7.66 -14.04 4.88
CA ASP A 144 -8.32 -15.17 4.21
C ASP A 144 -9.44 -14.73 3.24
N VAL A 145 -9.46 -13.45 2.88
CA VAL A 145 -10.54 -12.85 2.08
C VAL A 145 -10.44 -13.27 0.61
N ASP A 146 -11.58 -13.52 -0.04
CA ASP A 146 -11.68 -13.85 -1.48
C ASP A 146 -10.89 -15.11 -1.90
N GLY A 147 -10.67 -16.04 -0.95
CA GLY A 147 -9.97 -17.30 -1.17
C GLY A 147 -8.44 -17.23 -1.10
N TYR A 148 -7.87 -16.08 -0.72
CA TYR A 148 -6.44 -15.97 -0.45
C TYR A 148 -6.09 -16.72 0.85
N PHE A 149 -4.87 -17.25 0.94
CA PHE A 149 -4.32 -17.84 2.16
C PHE A 149 -2.82 -17.51 2.27
N PHE A 150 -2.33 -17.37 3.49
CA PHE A 150 -0.93 -17.08 3.77
C PHE A 150 -0.03 -18.29 3.46
N ASP A 151 1.08 -18.06 2.75
CA ASP A 151 2.12 -19.06 2.47
C ASP A 151 3.39 -18.73 3.26
N ALA A 152 3.61 -19.47 4.35
CA ALA A 152 4.78 -19.27 5.21
C ALA A 152 6.11 -19.68 4.55
N ALA A 153 6.09 -20.60 3.58
CA ALA A 153 7.30 -21.13 2.96
C ALA A 153 7.89 -20.17 1.92
N GLU A 154 7.02 -19.44 1.20
CA GLU A 154 7.44 -18.41 0.25
C GLU A 154 7.57 -17.01 0.86
N SER A 155 7.04 -16.79 2.07
CA SER A 155 7.23 -15.54 2.81
C SER A 155 8.65 -15.44 3.39
N LYS A 156 9.36 -14.35 3.08
CA LYS A 156 10.75 -14.12 3.49
C LYS A 156 10.98 -12.65 3.76
N ASP A 157 11.90 -12.37 4.69
CA ASP A 157 12.26 -11.02 5.11
C ASP A 157 11.01 -10.19 5.44
N ASN A 158 10.72 -9.18 4.65
CA ASN A 158 9.56 -8.33 4.79
C ASN A 158 8.37 -8.69 3.89
N GLU A 159 8.51 -9.68 3.01
CA GLU A 159 7.45 -10.10 2.10
C GLU A 159 6.54 -11.16 2.74
N LEU A 160 5.23 -10.87 2.77
CA LEU A 160 4.19 -11.81 3.20
C LEU A 160 3.43 -12.29 1.97
N VAL A 161 3.65 -13.55 1.59
CA VAL A 161 3.04 -14.14 0.39
C VAL A 161 1.66 -14.69 0.72
N PHE A 162 0.66 -14.28 -0.07
CA PHE A 162 -0.70 -14.78 -0.03
C PHE A 162 -1.05 -15.38 -1.39
N LYS A 163 -1.50 -16.63 -1.39
CA LYS A 163 -1.84 -17.40 -2.60
C LYS A 163 -3.34 -17.59 -2.72
N ARG A 164 -3.84 -17.66 -3.95
CA ARG A 164 -5.23 -18.02 -4.26
C ARG A 164 -5.26 -19.02 -5.40
N ARG A 165 -5.97 -20.13 -5.23
CA ARG A 165 -6.15 -21.16 -6.26
C ARG A 165 -7.12 -20.71 -7.34
N GLU A 166 -6.99 -21.29 -8.53
CA GLU A 166 -7.95 -21.08 -9.62
C GLU A 166 -9.30 -21.67 -9.19
N GLN A 167 -10.39 -20.92 -9.43
CA GLN A 167 -11.76 -21.35 -9.14
C GLN A 167 -12.37 -22.03 -10.35
#